data_AF-A0A9D2NQF1-F1
#
_entry.id   AF-A0A9D2NQF1-F1
#
_cell.length_a   1.000
_cell.length_b   1.000
_cell.length_c   1.000
_cell.angle_alpha   90.00
_cell.angle_beta   90.00
_cell.angle_gamma   90.00
#
_symmetry.space_group_name_H-M   'P 1'
#
loop_
_entity.id
_entity.type
_entity.pdbx_description
1 polymer ?
#
loop_
_entity_poly.entity_id
_entity_poly.type
_entity_poly.pdbx_seq_one_letter_code
_entity_poly.pdbx_strand_id
1 'polypeptide(L)'
;MASENKILYIKGSRDVEVTKPDVTLGDLLSMESTDKLMLAKVRTLKIVRFKKSGRQRCVVSLLKIIACIHGEFPQVDIQNLGETDIIVTYEDQKTPAFAWHIIKTVFVAAVTFFGAAFSIMAFNNDVDVTKLFGQIYELMTGQETNGYTVLEIAYSVGVTAGILIFFNHFGKKRFTVDPTPMEIQMRLYENDIQTTLIENSERRGEEIDVGTTDTSGSNRN
;
A
#
# COMPACT_ATOMS: atom_id res chain seq x y z
N MET A 1 7.08 46.84 17.27
CA MET A 1 6.33 46.26 16.14
C MET A 1 6.60 44.77 16.18
N ALA A 2 5.61 43.96 16.55
CA ALA A 2 5.79 42.52 16.64
C ALA A 2 6.06 41.99 15.22
N SER A 3 7.25 41.43 15.00
CA SER A 3 7.53 40.66 13.79
C SER A 3 6.52 39.52 13.77
N GLU A 4 5.57 39.55 12.84
CA GLU A 4 4.63 38.44 12.66
C GLU A 4 5.46 37.19 12.39
N ASN A 5 5.47 36.27 13.36
CA ASN A 5 6.11 34.97 13.18
C ASN A 5 5.31 34.24 12.09
N LYS A 6 5.91 34.07 10.92
CA LYS A 6 5.23 33.45 9.78
C LYS A 6 5.21 31.95 10.01
N ILE A 7 4.02 31.38 10.08
CA ILE A 7 3.83 29.94 10.26
C ILE A 7 3.67 29.29 8.89
N LEU A 8 4.42 28.20 8.66
CA LEU A 8 4.31 27.34 7.50
C LEU A 8 3.84 25.95 7.95
N TYR A 9 2.65 25.57 7.49
CA TYR A 9 2.12 24.23 7.70
C TYR A 9 2.59 23.33 6.56
N ILE A 10 3.21 22.21 6.92
CA ILE A 10 3.65 21.19 5.97
C ILE A 10 2.98 19.86 6.28
N LYS A 11 2.55 19.16 5.24
CA LYS A 11 1.95 17.83 5.32
C LYS A 11 2.54 16.97 4.21
N GLY A 12 3.47 16.09 4.60
CA GLY A 12 4.03 15.05 3.75
C GLY A 12 3.24 13.75 3.84
N SER A 13 3.11 13.05 2.71
CA SER A 13 2.65 11.66 2.66
C SER A 13 3.83 10.72 2.90
N ARG A 14 3.56 9.52 3.43
CA ARG A 14 4.59 8.53 3.77
C ARG A 14 5.37 8.01 2.57
N ASP A 15 4.69 7.84 1.44
CA ASP A 15 5.28 7.42 0.15
C ASP A 15 4.80 8.33 -0.96
N VAL A 16 5.73 8.80 -1.78
CA VAL A 16 5.47 9.69 -2.92
C VAL A 16 6.21 9.16 -4.14
N GLU A 17 5.45 8.84 -5.19
CA GLU A 17 5.99 8.43 -6.48
C GLU A 17 6.22 9.66 -7.39
N VAL A 18 7.44 9.77 -7.92
CA VAL A 18 7.86 10.87 -8.78
C VAL A 18 8.37 10.35 -10.13
N THR A 19 7.96 11.02 -11.20
CA THR A 19 8.37 10.68 -12.57
C THR A 19 9.50 11.57 -13.10
N LYS A 20 9.78 12.68 -12.41
CA LYS A 20 10.82 13.64 -12.77
C LYS A 20 12.09 13.37 -11.94
N PRO A 21 13.28 13.50 -12.53
CA PRO A 21 14.54 13.28 -11.82
C PRO A 21 14.86 14.39 -10.80
N ASP A 22 14.42 15.62 -11.07
CA ASP A 22 14.54 16.74 -10.14
C ASP A 22 13.25 16.84 -9.31
N VAL A 23 13.34 16.51 -8.01
CA VAL A 23 12.19 16.54 -7.10
C VAL A 23 12.19 17.83 -6.29
N THR A 24 11.05 18.52 -6.31
CA THR A 24 10.83 19.74 -5.53
C THR A 24 10.02 19.47 -4.27
N LEU A 25 10.10 20.36 -3.28
CA LEU A 25 9.27 20.27 -2.09
C LEU A 25 7.77 20.32 -2.41
N GLY A 26 7.37 21.03 -3.49
CA GLY A 26 5.98 21.07 -3.93
C GLY A 26 5.46 19.75 -4.47
N ASP A 27 6.35 18.85 -4.93
CA ASP A 27 5.96 17.51 -5.39
C ASP A 27 5.78 16.54 -4.20
N LEU A 28 6.47 16.78 -3.08
CA LEU A 28 6.50 15.90 -1.91
C LEU A 28 5.51 16.31 -0.81
N LEU A 29 5.21 17.60 -0.69
CA LEU A 29 4.51 18.16 0.46
C LEU A 29 3.30 19.00 0.03
N SER A 30 2.19 18.79 0.73
CA SER A 30 1.12 19.79 0.79
C SER A 30 1.51 20.87 1.79
N MET A 31 1.53 22.13 1.34
CA MET A 31 1.99 23.26 2.14
C MET A 31 1.01 24.41 2.11
N GLU A 32 0.79 25.02 3.27
CA GLU A 32 -0.11 26.15 3.47
C GLU A 32 0.54 27.20 4.38
N SER A 33 0.44 28.48 4.01
CA SER A 33 0.92 29.59 4.82
C SER A 33 0.22 30.89 4.44
N THR A 34 0.17 31.84 5.38
CA THR A 34 -0.35 33.19 5.16
C THR A 34 0.45 33.95 4.10
N ASP A 35 1.75 33.68 3.96
CA ASP A 35 2.62 34.33 2.97
C ASP A 35 2.69 33.52 1.66
N LYS A 36 1.93 33.95 0.66
CA LYS A 36 1.87 33.30 -0.67
C LYS A 36 3.17 33.40 -1.46
N LEU A 37 3.97 34.46 -1.26
CA LEU A 37 5.24 34.64 -1.99
C LEU A 37 6.30 33.67 -1.47
N MET A 38 6.38 33.53 -0.14
CA MET A 38 7.21 32.52 0.49
C MET A 38 6.76 31.12 0.07
N LEU A 39 5.46 30.83 0.13
CA LEU A 39 4.91 29.52 -0.25
C LEU A 39 5.27 29.13 -1.69
N ALA A 40 5.17 30.07 -2.63
CA ALA A 40 5.54 29.84 -4.03
C ALA A 40 7.05 29.53 -4.18
N LYS A 41 7.91 30.22 -3.44
CA LYS A 41 9.35 29.95 -3.44
C LYS A 41 9.69 28.59 -2.82
N VAL A 42 9.13 28.29 -1.65
CA VAL A 42 9.36 27.01 -0.94
C VAL A 42 8.96 25.82 -1.82
N ARG A 43 7.84 25.92 -2.55
CA ARG A 43 7.40 24.88 -3.50
C ARG A 43 8.42 24.55 -4.58
N THR A 44 9.26 25.51 -4.98
CA THR A 44 10.27 25.32 -6.04
C THR A 44 11.62 24.83 -5.54
N LEU A 45 11.82 24.74 -4.22
CA LEU A 45 13.08 24.27 -3.65
C LEU A 45 13.29 22.81 -4.01
N LYS A 46 14.48 22.50 -4.54
CA LYS A 46 14.89 21.15 -4.91
C LYS A 46 15.50 20.45 -3.71
N ILE A 47 15.08 19.22 -3.46
CA ILE A 47 15.60 18.44 -2.33
C ILE A 47 16.42 17.24 -2.76
N VAL A 48 15.99 16.55 -3.82
CA VAL A 48 16.67 15.34 -4.33
C VAL A 48 16.78 15.43 -5.84
N ARG A 49 17.94 14.99 -6.35
CA ARG A 49 18.20 14.83 -7.78
C ARG A 49 18.60 13.40 -8.09
N PHE A 50 17.72 12.67 -8.75
CA PHE A 50 17.99 11.32 -9.23
C PHE A 50 18.89 11.36 -10.47
N LYS A 51 20.03 10.65 -10.41
CA LYS A 51 21.06 10.66 -11.47
C LYS A 51 20.94 9.50 -12.45
N LYS A 52 20.25 8.41 -12.10
CA LYS A 52 20.26 7.17 -12.92
C LYS A 52 18.91 6.93 -13.58
N SER A 53 18.95 6.35 -14.78
CA SER A 53 17.76 5.81 -15.45
C SER A 53 17.40 4.47 -14.81
N GLY A 54 16.20 4.36 -14.25
CA GLY A 54 15.69 3.19 -13.54
C GLY A 54 14.90 3.55 -12.28
N ARG A 55 14.31 2.55 -11.63
CA ARG A 55 13.59 2.74 -10.37
C ARG A 55 14.58 3.01 -9.23
N GLN A 56 14.50 4.18 -8.61
CA GLN A 56 15.32 4.57 -7.45
C GLN A 56 14.40 4.93 -6.29
N ARG A 57 14.81 4.60 -5.07
CA ARG A 57 14.06 4.95 -3.86
C ARG A 57 15.02 5.50 -2.82
N CYS A 58 14.62 6.58 -2.15
CA CYS A 58 15.34 7.15 -1.02
C CYS A 58 14.36 7.56 0.07
N VAL A 59 14.84 7.61 1.30
CA VAL A 59 14.09 8.14 2.44
C VAL A 59 14.64 9.52 2.77
N VAL A 60 13.76 10.50 2.88
CA VAL A 60 14.09 11.88 3.22
C VAL A 60 13.48 12.18 4.58
N SER A 61 14.33 12.50 5.55
CA SER A 61 13.88 12.93 6.88
C SER A 61 13.25 14.32 6.79
N LEU A 62 12.17 14.52 7.54
CA LEU A 62 11.51 15.82 7.67
C LEU A 62 12.46 16.89 8.22
N LEU A 63 13.43 16.52 9.05
CA LEU A 63 14.42 17.48 9.55
C LEU A 63 15.25 18.04 8.39
N LYS A 64 15.58 17.23 7.37
CA LYS A 64 16.28 17.71 6.17
C LYS A 64 15.45 18.73 5.40
N ILE A 65 14.15 18.47 5.27
CA ILE A 65 13.18 19.38 4.66
C ILE A 65 13.15 20.70 5.44
N ILE A 66 13.00 20.63 6.76
CA ILE A 66 12.97 21.79 7.66
C ILE A 66 14.26 22.60 7.52
N ALA A 67 15.43 21.95 7.54
CA ALA A 67 16.72 22.60 7.36
C ALA A 67 16.85 23.29 6.00
N CYS A 68 16.33 22.69 4.93
CA CYS A 68 16.30 23.28 3.59
C CYS A 68 15.43 24.56 3.56
N ILE A 69 14.27 24.54 4.22
CA ILE A 69 13.38 25.69 4.31
C ILE A 69 14.00 26.80 5.16
N HIS A 70 14.56 26.47 6.33
CA HIS A 70 15.22 27.44 7.21
C HIS A 70 16.47 28.08 6.60
N GLY A 71 17.14 27.40 5.67
CA GLY A 71 18.25 27.97 4.90
C GLY A 71 17.84 29.18 4.04
N GLU A 72 16.63 29.16 3.48
CA GLU A 72 16.07 30.25 2.66
C GLU A 72 15.23 31.23 3.50
N PHE A 73 14.53 30.73 4.51
CA PHE A 73 13.63 31.51 5.37
C PHE A 73 13.87 31.22 6.86
N PRO A 74 14.87 31.88 7.49
CA PRO A 74 15.27 31.58 8.87
C PRO A 74 14.25 31.99 9.95
N GLN A 75 13.29 32.87 9.60
CA GLN A 75 12.31 33.44 10.54
C GLN A 75 10.94 32.74 10.48
N VAL A 76 10.84 31.60 9.77
CA VAL A 76 9.60 30.86 9.60
C VAL A 76 9.48 29.77 10.65
N ASP A 77 8.33 29.74 11.32
CA ASP A 77 7.95 28.65 12.20
C ASP A 77 7.29 27.54 11.39
N ILE A 78 7.79 26.31 11.50
CA ILE A 78 7.34 25.19 10.67
C ILE A 78 6.54 24.21 11.53
N GLN A 79 5.29 23.98 11.15
CA GLN A 79 4.42 23.00 11.80
C GLN A 79 4.19 21.80 10.88
N ASN A 80 4.68 20.63 11.31
CA ASN A 80 4.44 19.39 10.60
C ASN A 80 3.10 18.76 11.02
N LEU A 81 2.27 18.47 10.03
CA LEU A 81 0.98 17.79 10.15
C LEU A 81 0.97 16.42 9.44
N GLY A 82 2.09 16.01 8.85
CA GLY A 82 2.24 14.74 8.14
C GLY A 82 3.25 13.82 8.81
N GLU A 83 3.80 12.91 8.02
CA GLU A 83 4.81 11.94 8.48
C GLU A 83 6.17 12.61 8.77
N THR A 84 6.98 11.97 9.60
CA THR A 84 8.36 12.41 9.92
C THR A 84 9.36 12.01 8.85
N ASP A 85 9.08 10.96 8.10
CA ASP A 85 10.00 10.40 7.11
C ASP A 85 9.23 10.12 5.83
N ILE A 86 9.76 10.59 4.71
CA ILE A 86 9.10 10.53 3.40
C ILE A 86 9.90 9.62 2.49
N ILE A 87 9.25 8.56 2.02
CA ILE A 87 9.79 7.67 1.00
C ILE A 87 9.54 8.33 -0.36
N VAL A 88 10.61 8.61 -1.09
CA VAL A 88 10.54 9.15 -2.45
C VAL A 88 10.94 8.06 -3.43
N THR A 89 9.98 7.63 -4.25
CA THR A 89 10.20 6.59 -5.27
C THR A 89 10.24 7.24 -6.65
N TYR A 90 11.41 7.31 -7.27
CA TYR A 90 11.56 7.64 -8.68
C TYR A 90 11.34 6.39 -9.53
N GLU A 91 10.35 6.44 -10.42
CA GLU A 91 10.09 5.36 -11.38
C GLU A 91 9.86 5.93 -12.78
N ASP A 92 10.78 5.61 -13.70
CA ASP A 92 10.58 5.84 -15.13
C ASP A 92 9.53 4.83 -15.60
N GLN A 93 8.31 5.29 -15.87
CA GLN A 93 7.16 4.44 -16.19
C GLN A 93 7.32 3.74 -17.56
N LYS A 94 8.22 2.76 -17.61
CA LYS A 94 8.27 1.77 -18.69
C LYS A 94 7.31 0.65 -18.30
N THR A 95 6.01 0.93 -18.43
CA THR A 95 5.00 -0.10 -18.22
C THR A 95 5.22 -1.22 -19.24
N PRO A 96 5.36 -2.48 -18.80
CA PRO A 96 5.38 -3.62 -19.71
C PRO A 96 4.14 -3.60 -20.60
N ALA A 97 4.23 -4.23 -21.78
CA ALA A 97 3.07 -4.35 -22.66
C ALA A 97 1.87 -4.95 -21.90
N PHE A 98 0.70 -4.31 -22.03
CA PHE A 98 -0.53 -4.68 -21.35
C PHE A 98 -0.85 -6.18 -21.43
N ALA A 99 -0.55 -6.82 -22.57
CA ALA A 99 -0.72 -8.25 -22.77
C ALA A 99 0.04 -9.12 -21.75
N TRP A 100 1.24 -8.72 -21.35
CA TRP A 100 2.05 -9.46 -20.37
C TRP A 100 1.42 -9.43 -18.98
N HIS A 101 0.82 -8.29 -18.61
CA HIS A 101 0.06 -8.19 -17.37
C HIS A 101 -1.15 -9.12 -17.38
N ILE A 102 -1.92 -9.14 -18.48
CA ILE A 102 -3.08 -10.02 -18.62
C ILE A 102 -2.67 -11.49 -18.51
N ILE A 103 -1.62 -11.92 -19.20
CA ILE A 103 -1.15 -13.31 -19.14
C ILE A 103 -0.76 -13.70 -17.71
N LYS A 104 0.00 -12.85 -17.01
CA LYS A 104 0.36 -13.08 -15.61
C LYS A 104 -0.86 -13.16 -14.71
N THR A 105 -1.81 -12.25 -14.86
CA THR A 105 -3.05 -12.25 -14.07
C THR A 105 -3.85 -13.52 -14.30
N VAL A 106 -4.01 -13.97 -15.55
CA VAL A 106 -4.70 -15.23 -15.86
C VAL A 106 -3.99 -16.43 -15.26
N PHE A 107 -2.66 -16.48 -15.36
CA PHE A 107 -1.88 -17.57 -14.78
C PHE A 107 -2.03 -17.64 -13.26
N VAL A 108 -1.86 -16.52 -12.56
CA VAL A 108 -2.04 -16.44 -11.10
C VAL A 108 -3.48 -16.80 -10.71
N ALA A 109 -4.47 -16.30 -11.45
CA ALA A 109 -5.87 -16.64 -11.20
C ALA A 109 -6.14 -18.15 -11.36
N ALA A 110 -5.58 -18.79 -12.39
CA ALA A 110 -5.73 -20.23 -12.61
C ALA A 110 -5.09 -21.04 -11.48
N VAL A 111 -3.85 -20.73 -11.10
CA VAL A 111 -3.15 -21.43 -10.00
C VAL A 111 -3.93 -21.28 -8.69
N THR A 112 -4.38 -20.07 -8.36
CA THR A 112 -5.17 -19.83 -7.14
C THR A 112 -6.53 -20.53 -7.20
N PHE A 113 -7.19 -20.57 -8.36
CA PHE A 113 -8.46 -21.26 -8.54
C PHE A 113 -8.33 -22.77 -8.31
N PHE A 114 -7.39 -23.43 -8.99
CA PHE A 114 -7.18 -24.87 -8.81
C PHE A 114 -6.65 -25.20 -7.41
N GLY A 115 -5.78 -24.35 -6.84
CA GLY A 115 -5.30 -24.50 -5.47
C GLY A 115 -6.42 -24.41 -4.44
N ALA A 116 -7.29 -23.41 -4.54
CA ALA A 116 -8.44 -23.27 -3.65
C ALA A 116 -9.45 -24.42 -3.82
N ALA A 117 -9.76 -24.81 -5.06
CA ALA A 117 -10.64 -25.93 -5.34
C ALA A 117 -10.09 -27.25 -4.77
N PHE A 118 -8.79 -27.50 -4.93
CA PHE A 118 -8.12 -28.66 -4.37
C PHE A 118 -8.16 -28.64 -2.84
N SER A 119 -7.86 -27.51 -2.19
CA SER A 119 -7.91 -27.39 -0.73
C SER A 119 -9.32 -27.63 -0.18
N ILE A 120 -10.36 -27.11 -0.83
CA ILE A 120 -11.76 -27.35 -0.43
C ILE A 120 -12.12 -28.83 -0.61
N MET A 121 -11.74 -29.45 -1.73
CA MET A 121 -11.98 -30.87 -1.98
C MET A 121 -11.27 -31.75 -0.96
N ALA A 122 -9.98 -31.46 -0.69
CA ALA A 122 -9.19 -32.18 0.29
C ALA A 122 -9.79 -32.04 1.69
N PHE A 123 -10.21 -30.84 2.09
CA PHE A 123 -10.88 -30.61 3.37
C PHE A 123 -12.20 -31.38 3.49
N ASN A 124 -13.05 -31.33 2.46
CA ASN A 124 -14.33 -32.04 2.46
C ASN A 124 -14.15 -33.57 2.47
N ASN A 125 -13.07 -34.06 1.87
CA ASN A 125 -12.70 -35.46 1.91
C ASN A 125 -12.09 -35.86 3.26
N ASP A 126 -11.22 -35.04 3.85
CA ASP A 126 -10.58 -35.30 5.15
C ASP A 126 -11.60 -35.35 6.30
N VAL A 127 -12.62 -34.49 6.24
CA VAL A 127 -13.73 -34.46 7.21
C VAL A 127 -14.82 -35.50 6.87
N ASP A 128 -14.68 -36.26 5.76
CA ASP A 128 -15.69 -37.22 5.28
C ASP A 128 -17.11 -36.61 5.21
N VAL A 129 -17.23 -35.40 4.63
CA VAL A 129 -18.47 -34.60 4.65
C VAL A 129 -19.67 -35.39 4.10
N THR A 130 -19.50 -36.18 3.05
CA THR A 130 -20.57 -37.01 2.47
C THR A 130 -21.09 -38.05 3.48
N LYS A 131 -20.20 -38.68 4.25
CA LYS A 131 -20.59 -39.67 5.26
C LYS A 131 -21.29 -39.01 6.45
N LEU A 132 -20.75 -37.88 6.92
CA LEU A 132 -21.38 -37.08 7.99
C LEU A 132 -22.78 -36.63 7.60
N PHE A 133 -22.94 -36.10 6.39
CA PHE A 133 -24.24 -35.66 5.89
C PHE A 133 -25.21 -36.83 5.70
N GLY A 134 -24.71 -37.98 5.27
CA GLY A 134 -25.48 -39.23 5.20
C GLY A 134 -26.05 -39.63 6.56
N GLN A 135 -25.20 -39.67 7.59
CA GLN A 135 -25.61 -40.01 8.96
C GLN A 135 -26.60 -39.01 9.55
N ILE A 136 -26.39 -37.70 9.32
CA ILE A 136 -27.31 -36.66 9.79
C ILE A 136 -28.68 -36.79 9.10
N TYR A 137 -28.68 -37.06 7.79
CA TYR A 137 -29.92 -37.23 7.04
C TYR A 137 -30.70 -38.46 7.51
N GLU A 138 -30.02 -39.59 7.70
CA GLU A 138 -30.62 -40.83 8.21
C GLU A 138 -31.19 -40.64 9.61
N LEU A 139 -30.45 -39.95 10.50
CA LEU A 139 -30.92 -39.63 11.85
C LEU A 139 -32.21 -38.79 11.85
N MET A 140 -32.34 -37.84 10.93
CA MET A 140 -33.49 -36.94 10.85
C MET A 140 -34.69 -37.55 10.11
N THR A 141 -34.44 -38.40 9.11
CA THR A 141 -35.47 -38.87 8.17
C THR A 141 -35.83 -40.35 8.36
N GLY A 142 -34.98 -41.12 9.04
CA GLY A 142 -35.15 -42.57 9.26
C GLY A 142 -35.02 -43.41 7.98
N GLN A 143 -34.45 -42.86 6.91
CA GLN A 143 -34.26 -43.49 5.60
C GLN A 143 -32.80 -43.36 5.18
N GLU A 144 -32.23 -44.40 4.57
CA GLU A 144 -30.88 -44.33 4.00
C GLU A 144 -30.81 -43.35 2.82
N THR A 145 -29.64 -42.74 2.62
CA THR A 145 -29.44 -41.70 1.61
C THR A 145 -29.23 -42.28 0.21
N ASN A 146 -30.08 -41.88 -0.75
CA ASN A 146 -29.89 -42.18 -2.16
C ASN A 146 -29.23 -41.01 -2.90
N GLY A 147 -27.89 -40.94 -2.86
CA GLY A 147 -27.11 -39.97 -3.64
C GLY A 147 -27.15 -38.54 -3.07
N TYR A 148 -27.31 -37.54 -3.95
CA TYR A 148 -27.21 -36.12 -3.55
C TYR A 148 -28.33 -35.71 -2.59
N THR A 149 -27.96 -35.27 -1.40
CA THR A 149 -28.93 -34.90 -0.35
C THR A 149 -29.24 -33.40 -0.33
N VAL A 150 -30.41 -33.04 0.23
CA VAL A 150 -30.78 -31.62 0.48
C VAL A 150 -29.71 -30.90 1.31
N LEU A 151 -29.02 -31.62 2.19
CA LEU A 151 -27.98 -31.08 3.06
C LEU A 151 -26.73 -30.68 2.27
N GLU A 152 -26.32 -31.45 1.26
CA GLU A 152 -25.21 -31.11 0.35
C GLU A 152 -25.53 -29.87 -0.50
N ILE A 153 -26.77 -29.75 -0.95
CA ILE A 153 -27.25 -28.58 -1.70
C ILE A 153 -27.23 -27.34 -0.79
N ALA A 154 -27.77 -27.44 0.42
CA ALA A 154 -27.79 -26.35 1.39
C ALA A 154 -26.37 -25.92 1.79
N TYR A 155 -25.46 -26.88 1.98
CA TYR A 155 -24.04 -26.63 2.24
C TYR A 155 -23.39 -25.87 1.08
N SER A 156 -23.60 -26.32 -0.17
CA SER A 156 -23.02 -25.67 -1.36
C SER A 156 -23.51 -24.22 -1.52
N VAL A 157 -24.81 -23.98 -1.32
CA VAL A 157 -25.39 -22.63 -1.33
C VAL A 157 -24.86 -21.79 -0.17
N GLY A 158 -24.79 -22.36 1.03
CA GLY A 158 -24.29 -21.70 2.24
C GLY A 158 -22.83 -21.28 2.13
N VAL A 159 -21.96 -22.16 1.62
CA VAL A 159 -20.54 -21.84 1.37
C VAL A 159 -20.42 -20.74 0.32
N THR A 160 -21.17 -20.82 -0.78
CA THR A 160 -21.15 -19.79 -1.83
C THR A 160 -21.62 -18.44 -1.28
N ALA A 161 -22.75 -18.41 -0.56
CA ALA A 161 -23.29 -17.20 0.06
C ALA A 161 -22.33 -16.63 1.12
N GLY A 162 -21.72 -17.49 1.94
CA GLY A 162 -20.75 -17.11 2.96
C GLY A 162 -19.51 -16.44 2.36
N ILE A 163 -18.94 -17.00 1.29
CA ILE A 163 -17.81 -16.39 0.56
C ILE A 163 -18.21 -15.04 -0.04
N LEU A 164 -19.40 -14.94 -0.65
CA LEU A 164 -19.91 -13.70 -1.23
C LEU A 164 -20.10 -12.58 -0.20
N ILE A 165 -20.65 -12.91 0.97
CA ILE A 165 -20.81 -11.97 2.09
C ILE A 165 -19.44 -11.58 2.65
N PHE A 166 -18.54 -12.54 2.86
CA PHE A 166 -17.21 -12.30 3.44
C PHE A 166 -16.37 -11.33 2.59
N PHE A 167 -16.33 -11.54 1.28
CA PHE A 167 -15.57 -10.65 0.39
C PHE A 167 -16.30 -9.33 0.10
N ASN A 168 -17.59 -9.20 0.47
CA ASN A 168 -18.40 -7.97 0.33
C ASN A 168 -18.28 -7.30 -1.06
N HIS A 169 -17.95 -8.10 -2.09
CA HIS A 169 -17.63 -7.60 -3.42
C HIS A 169 -18.18 -8.57 -4.47
N PHE A 170 -19.19 -8.12 -5.22
CA PHE A 170 -19.72 -8.87 -6.35
C PHE A 170 -19.66 -8.03 -7.62
N GLY A 171 -18.66 -8.30 -8.45
CA GLY A 171 -18.41 -7.58 -9.69
C GLY A 171 -18.16 -6.09 -9.45
N LYS A 172 -19.10 -5.22 -9.85
CA LYS A 172 -19.00 -3.75 -9.70
C LYS A 172 -19.80 -3.18 -8.52
N LYS A 173 -20.49 -4.01 -7.73
CA LYS A 173 -21.34 -3.55 -6.63
C LYS A 173 -20.76 -4.01 -5.29
N ARG A 174 -20.66 -3.07 -4.34
CA ARG A 174 -20.35 -3.33 -2.93
C ARG A 174 -21.66 -3.42 -2.16
N PHE A 175 -21.82 -4.42 -1.31
CA PHE A 175 -23.03 -4.55 -0.47
C PHE A 175 -22.98 -3.60 0.74
N THR A 176 -21.77 -3.31 1.23
CA THR A 176 -21.49 -2.38 2.33
C THR A 176 -20.38 -1.39 1.96
N VAL A 177 -20.37 -0.20 2.58
CA VAL A 177 -19.39 0.89 2.36
C VAL A 177 -18.02 0.58 3.00
N ASP A 178 -17.98 -0.33 3.97
CA ASP A 178 -16.76 -0.72 4.67
C ASP A 178 -15.74 -1.41 3.75
N PRO A 179 -14.43 -1.19 4.00
CA PRO A 179 -13.37 -1.81 3.20
C PRO A 179 -13.41 -3.33 3.35
N THR A 180 -13.12 -4.04 2.26
CA THR A 180 -13.11 -5.51 2.30
C THR A 180 -11.95 -6.03 3.15
N PRO A 181 -12.04 -7.24 3.74
CA PRO A 181 -10.92 -7.81 4.50
C PRO A 181 -9.61 -7.85 3.72
N MET A 182 -9.68 -8.10 2.40
CA MET A 182 -8.52 -8.09 1.51
C MET A 182 -7.95 -6.66 1.33
N GLU A 183 -8.80 -5.65 1.17
CA GLU A 183 -8.35 -4.24 1.11
C GLU A 183 -7.63 -3.84 2.41
N ILE A 184 -8.13 -4.29 3.57
CA ILE A 184 -7.49 -4.05 4.87
C ILE A 184 -6.11 -4.73 4.92
N GLN A 185 -6.02 -6.01 4.55
CA GLN A 185 -4.75 -6.74 4.55
C GLN A 185 -3.72 -6.12 3.59
N MET A 186 -4.15 -5.67 2.41
CA MET A 186 -3.27 -4.98 1.48
C MET A 186 -2.74 -3.67 2.06
N ARG A 187 -3.58 -2.89 2.75
CA ARG A 187 -3.15 -1.67 3.45
C ARG A 187 -2.18 -1.96 4.59
N LEU A 188 -2.43 -2.99 5.39
CA LEU A 188 -1.51 -3.41 6.45
C LEU A 188 -0.16 -3.82 5.87
N TYR A 189 -0.18 -4.63 4.81
CA TYR A 189 1.04 -5.04 4.10
C TYR A 189 1.82 -3.85 3.52
N GLU A 190 1.13 -2.89 2.90
CA GLU A 190 1.75 -1.66 2.39
C GLU A 190 2.40 -0.84 3.51
N ASN A 191 1.68 -0.66 4.64
CA ASN A 191 2.21 0.02 5.82
C ASN A 191 3.44 -0.69 6.41
N ASP A 192 3.42 -2.02 6.47
CA ASP A 192 4.54 -2.82 6.97
C ASP A 192 5.77 -2.69 6.06
N ILE A 193 5.58 -2.68 4.74
CA ILE A 193 6.64 -2.40 3.78
C ILE A 193 7.22 -1.01 4.01
N GLN A 194 6.39 0.03 4.08
CA GLN A 194 6.85 1.40 4.27
C GLN A 194 7.63 1.55 5.58
N THR A 195 7.12 0.98 6.68
CA THR A 195 7.81 0.97 7.98
C THR A 195 9.16 0.29 7.87
N THR A 196 9.20 -0.91 7.29
CA THR A 196 10.44 -1.69 7.10
C THR A 196 11.46 -0.96 6.22
N LEU A 197 11.01 -0.17 5.24
CA LEU A 197 11.89 0.60 4.37
C LEU A 197 12.53 1.78 5.09
N ILE A 198 11.75 2.50 5.91
CA ILE A 198 12.25 3.61 6.73
C ILE A 198 13.29 3.07 7.72
N GLU A 199 12.92 2.06 8.53
CA GLU A 199 13.82 1.46 9.53
C GLU A 199 15.12 0.90 8.91
N ASN A 200 15.05 0.26 7.74
CA ASN A 200 16.25 -0.24 7.07
C ASN A 200 17.13 0.90 6.53
N SER A 201 16.53 2.00 6.08
CA SER A 201 17.28 3.16 5.57
C SER A 201 18.01 3.87 6.70
N GLU A 202 17.33 4.08 7.84
CA GLU A 202 17.92 4.57 9.09
C GLU A 202 19.09 3.68 9.54
N ARG A 203 18.85 2.36 9.63
CA ARG A 203 19.89 1.40 10.08
C ARG A 203 21.11 1.35 9.18
N ARG A 204 20.96 1.63 7.89
CA ARG A 204 22.06 1.64 6.91
C ARG A 204 22.73 3.01 6.79
N GLY A 205 22.16 4.06 7.38
CA GLY A 205 22.59 5.44 7.16
C GLY A 205 22.40 5.90 5.70
N GLU A 206 21.48 5.26 4.97
CA GLU A 206 21.12 5.62 3.59
C GLU A 206 20.02 6.70 3.54
N GLU A 207 19.49 7.06 4.70
CA GLU A 207 18.54 8.14 4.88
C GLU A 207 19.18 9.53 4.67
N ILE A 208 18.45 10.40 3.98
CA ILE A 208 18.86 11.79 3.75
C ILE A 208 18.40 12.63 4.95
N ASP A 209 19.25 12.69 5.97
CA ASP A 209 19.01 13.44 7.21
C ASP A 209 19.89 14.71 7.32
N VAL A 210 19.60 15.55 8.33
CA VAL A 210 20.34 16.79 8.62
C VAL A 210 21.77 16.48 9.06
N GLY A 211 22.73 17.09 8.38
CA GLY A 211 24.16 16.90 8.66
C GLY A 211 24.81 15.75 7.89
N THR A 212 24.03 14.88 7.24
CA THR A 212 24.55 13.88 6.32
C THR A 212 24.98 14.58 5.02
N THR A 213 26.28 14.54 4.71
CA THR A 213 26.81 14.97 3.40
C THR A 213 26.36 13.96 2.35
N ASP A 214 26.02 14.42 1.14
CA ASP A 214 25.53 13.58 0.04
C ASP A 214 26.53 12.46 -0.32
N THR A 215 26.51 11.34 0.39
CA THR A 215 27.23 10.11 0.05
C THR A 215 26.44 9.23 -0.92
N SER A 216 25.44 9.78 -1.61
CA SER A 216 24.83 9.11 -2.77
C SER A 216 25.70 9.33 -4.02
N GLY A 217 26.90 8.77 -3.98
CA GLY A 217 27.89 8.92 -5.05
C GLY A 217 29.11 8.01 -4.97
N SER A 218 29.23 7.10 -3.99
CA SER A 218 30.39 6.21 -3.93
C SER A 218 30.01 4.77 -3.62
N ASN A 219 30.44 3.89 -4.54
CA ASN A 219 30.53 2.43 -4.46
C ASN A 219 29.25 1.59 -4.49
N ARG A 220 29.04 0.97 -5.65
CA ARG A 220 29.15 -0.50 -5.80
C ARG A 220 29.35 -0.85 -7.28
N ASN A 221 30.57 -1.27 -7.62
CA ASN A 221 30.84 -2.20 -8.72
C ASN A 221 30.22 -3.56 -8.39
#